data_AF-S9W989-F1
#
_entry.id   AF-S9W989-F1
#
_cell.length_a   1.000
_cell.length_b   1.000
_cell.length_c   1.000
_cell.angle_alpha   90.00
_cell.angle_beta   90.00
_cell.angle_gamma   90.00
#
_symmetry.space_group_name_H-M   'P 1'
#
loop_
_entity.id
_entity.type
_entity.pdbx_description
1 polymer ?
#
loop_
_entity_poly.entity_id
_entity_poly.type
_entity_poly.pdbx_seq_one_letter_code
_entity_poly.pdbx_strand_id
1 'polypeptide(L)'
;METTSTTEPPSCACSGIRFCNRCINSDRVKYLFSGNVQLRNADDVIANQTSNDRTSSLSFALLGNSHKSVCIECGVVYNSSVLITSCADHKNKTDDKVDVMVKGLFVERDVISDQEEADLIHFFDNPSPFPDWKISQSGRRKQDFGPKRNFKKKKVKPADFPHMPKVFEPLFCKVSKEVSQCTASIPYSIAEVSVLEYTSENMSNFDPHIDDTWLWGDRIAGVNLLEDCVMTFVDSNGNVVDAFLPRRCLFLMSSDCRSIWMHGIRPENIKGRRVSITMRELSDEIKQDLAVAAPLLEAARSFV
;
A
#
# COMPACT_ATOMS: atom_id res chain seq x y z
N MET A 1 39.41 31.05 1.33
CA MET A 1 38.81 29.75 1.68
C MET A 1 37.52 30.03 2.38
N GLU A 2 36.40 29.87 1.70
CA GLU A 2 35.06 29.72 2.28
C GLU A 2 34.16 29.28 1.14
N THR A 3 34.11 27.97 0.89
CA THR A 3 33.12 27.38 -0.01
C THR A 3 31.81 27.32 0.75
N THR A 4 30.95 28.30 0.50
CA THR A 4 29.54 28.29 0.87
C THR A 4 28.86 27.10 0.21
N SER A 5 28.79 26.00 0.94
CA SER A 5 27.99 24.83 0.61
C SER A 5 26.51 25.17 0.80
N THR A 6 25.91 25.83 -0.18
CA THR A 6 24.46 25.82 -0.35
C THR A 6 24.06 24.41 -0.77
N THR A 7 23.82 23.53 0.21
CA THR A 7 23.24 22.22 -0.08
C THR A 7 21.82 22.46 -0.56
N GLU A 8 21.61 22.37 -1.88
CA GLU A 8 20.26 22.27 -2.42
C GLU A 8 19.51 21.15 -1.67
N PRO A 9 18.23 21.36 -1.34
CA PRO A 9 17.44 20.33 -0.69
C PRO A 9 17.46 19.06 -1.55
N PRO A 10 17.50 17.86 -0.93
CA PRO A 10 17.61 16.62 -1.67
C PRO A 10 16.45 16.47 -2.66
N SER A 11 16.76 16.12 -3.90
CA SER A 11 15.79 16.04 -5.01
C SER A 11 14.66 15.02 -4.78
N CYS A 12 14.86 14.05 -3.88
CA CYS A 12 13.86 13.07 -3.45
C CYS A 12 14.15 12.52 -2.04
N ALA A 13 13.21 11.76 -1.46
CA ALA A 13 13.35 11.13 -0.14
C ALA A 13 13.83 9.66 -0.19
N CYS A 14 14.21 9.15 -1.38
CA CYS A 14 14.53 7.75 -1.58
C CYS A 14 15.76 7.29 -0.77
N SER A 15 15.69 6.12 -0.14
CA SER A 15 16.77 5.52 0.64
C SER A 15 16.81 4.00 0.49
N GLY A 16 17.91 3.37 0.90
CA GLY A 16 18.07 1.91 0.85
C GLY A 16 17.91 1.38 -0.58
N ILE A 17 17.02 0.40 -0.76
CA ILE A 17 16.73 -0.21 -2.07
C ILE A 17 15.88 0.68 -2.99
N ARG A 18 15.21 1.70 -2.44
CA ARG A 18 14.18 2.47 -3.14
C ARG A 18 14.81 3.55 -4.00
N PHE A 19 14.25 3.80 -5.17
CA PHE A 19 14.67 4.86 -6.09
C PHE A 19 13.51 5.35 -6.96
N CYS A 20 13.74 6.45 -7.66
CA CYS A 20 12.78 7.11 -8.54
C CYS A 20 13.51 7.84 -9.66
N ASN A 21 12.76 8.47 -10.58
CA ASN A 21 13.34 9.16 -11.74
C ASN A 21 14.41 10.21 -11.35
N ARG A 22 14.24 10.87 -10.20
CA ARG A 22 15.14 11.94 -9.73
C ARG A 22 16.50 11.46 -9.20
N CYS A 23 16.60 10.20 -8.79
CA CYS A 23 17.83 9.65 -8.20
C CYS A 23 18.33 8.38 -8.88
N ILE A 24 17.70 7.94 -9.98
CA ILE A 24 18.04 6.70 -10.67
C ILE A 24 19.51 6.67 -11.14
N ASN A 25 20.05 7.84 -11.50
CA ASN A 25 21.44 7.99 -11.96
C ASN A 25 22.43 8.30 -10.83
N SER A 26 22.00 8.31 -9.57
CA SER A 26 22.89 8.57 -8.43
C SER A 26 23.85 7.40 -8.18
N ASP A 27 25.02 7.69 -7.60
CA ASP A 27 26.01 6.66 -7.28
C ASP A 27 25.47 5.63 -6.28
N ARG A 28 24.55 6.02 -5.39
CA ARG A 28 23.82 5.10 -4.51
C ARG A 28 23.09 4.02 -5.31
N VAL A 29 22.36 4.41 -6.36
CA VAL A 29 21.56 3.47 -7.16
C VAL A 29 22.46 2.63 -8.06
N LYS A 30 23.51 3.22 -8.63
CA LYS A 30 24.53 2.45 -9.38
C LYS A 30 25.19 1.39 -8.50
N TYR A 31 25.56 1.75 -7.26
CA TYR A 31 26.16 0.84 -6.29
C TYR A 31 25.19 -0.26 -5.85
N LEU A 32 23.90 0.06 -5.69
CA LEU A 32 22.86 -0.93 -5.38
C LEU A 32 22.81 -2.07 -6.40
N PHE A 33 23.06 -1.75 -7.67
CA PHE A 33 23.00 -2.69 -8.79
C PHE A 33 24.38 -3.12 -9.33
N SER A 34 25.46 -2.79 -8.63
CA SER A 34 26.82 -3.18 -9.03
C SER A 34 27.19 -4.61 -8.59
N GLY A 35 26.27 -5.35 -7.97
CA GLY A 35 26.53 -6.67 -7.37
C GLY A 35 27.19 -6.61 -5.98
N ASN A 36 27.51 -5.41 -5.47
CA ASN A 36 28.17 -5.22 -4.18
C ASN A 36 27.20 -5.18 -2.98
N VAL A 37 25.89 -5.09 -3.23
CA VAL A 37 24.86 -5.10 -2.20
C VAL A 37 24.09 -6.41 -2.29
N GLN A 38 24.10 -7.21 -1.22
CA GLN A 38 23.25 -8.38 -1.13
C GLN A 38 21.80 -7.94 -0.89
N LEU A 39 20.99 -8.01 -1.95
CA LEU A 39 19.56 -7.78 -1.87
C LEU A 39 18.87 -9.07 -1.38
N ARG A 40 17.91 -8.92 -0.45
CA ARG A 40 17.17 -10.04 0.13
C ARG A 40 16.07 -10.53 -0.82
N ASN A 41 15.75 -11.82 -0.79
CA ASN A 41 14.64 -12.39 -1.55
C ASN A 41 13.31 -12.29 -0.76
N ALA A 42 12.21 -12.80 -1.32
CA ALA A 42 10.89 -12.75 -0.67
C ALA A 42 10.83 -13.61 0.61
N ASP A 43 11.40 -14.81 0.57
CA ASP A 43 11.46 -15.72 1.73
C ASP A 43 12.18 -15.08 2.92
N ASP A 44 13.34 -14.47 2.67
CA ASP A 44 14.12 -13.73 3.68
C ASP A 44 13.29 -12.61 4.34
N VAL A 45 12.44 -11.92 3.57
CA VAL A 45 11.60 -10.83 4.09
C VAL A 45 10.47 -11.40 4.93
N ILE A 46 9.77 -12.42 4.43
CA ILE A 46 8.60 -13.03 5.09
C ILE A 46 9.04 -13.72 6.39
N ALA A 47 10.09 -14.55 6.34
CA ALA A 47 10.58 -15.32 7.49
C ALA A 47 11.10 -14.43 8.64
N ASN A 48 11.53 -13.20 8.35
CA ASN A 48 12.13 -12.29 9.32
C ASN A 48 11.21 -11.15 9.77
N GLN A 49 9.89 -11.23 9.56
CA GLN A 49 8.97 -10.15 9.98
C GLN A 49 8.96 -9.87 11.50
N THR A 50 9.39 -10.83 12.32
CA THR A 50 9.43 -10.70 13.78
C THR A 50 10.85 -10.64 14.35
N SER A 51 11.89 -10.80 13.52
CA SER A 51 13.28 -10.86 13.97
C SER A 51 13.92 -9.48 14.12
N ASN A 52 15.04 -9.40 14.85
CA ASN A 52 15.82 -8.16 14.97
C ASN A 52 16.46 -7.74 13.63
N ASP A 53 16.63 -8.69 12.70
CA ASP A 53 17.17 -8.48 11.36
C ASP A 53 16.08 -8.21 10.32
N ARG A 54 14.88 -7.79 10.75
CA ARG A 54 13.73 -7.52 9.89
C ARG A 54 14.08 -6.55 8.76
N THR A 55 13.78 -6.97 7.54
CA THR A 55 13.51 -6.08 6.41
C THR A 55 12.01 -6.10 6.13
N SER A 56 11.45 -4.97 5.72
CA SER A 56 10.04 -4.90 5.33
C SER A 56 9.84 -4.99 3.83
N SER A 57 10.90 -4.98 3.01
CA SER A 57 10.76 -4.87 1.57
C SER A 57 11.78 -5.70 0.78
N LEU A 58 11.34 -6.10 -0.42
CA LEU A 58 12.10 -6.72 -1.49
C LEU A 58 12.16 -5.75 -2.66
N SER A 59 13.29 -5.68 -3.38
CA SER A 59 13.40 -4.78 -4.54
C SER A 59 12.74 -5.40 -5.77
N PHE A 60 11.90 -4.64 -6.49
CA PHE A 60 11.40 -5.09 -7.80
C PHE A 60 12.50 -5.37 -8.81
N ALA A 61 13.68 -4.78 -8.66
CA ALA A 61 14.81 -5.05 -9.55
C ALA A 61 15.34 -6.49 -9.44
N LEU A 62 14.99 -7.22 -8.38
CA LEU A 62 15.27 -8.66 -8.27
C LEU A 62 14.17 -9.55 -8.85
N LEU A 63 13.01 -8.97 -9.18
CA LEU A 63 11.85 -9.71 -9.62
C LEU A 63 11.64 -9.53 -11.11
N GLY A 64 11.60 -10.64 -11.82
CA GLY A 64 11.12 -10.66 -13.20
C GLY A 64 9.67 -10.20 -13.31
N ASN A 65 9.19 -10.06 -14.55
CA ASN A 65 7.78 -9.79 -14.81
C ASN A 65 6.91 -10.91 -14.22
N SER A 66 5.68 -10.57 -13.86
CA SER A 66 4.71 -11.59 -13.51
C SER A 66 4.33 -12.40 -14.75
N HIS A 67 4.21 -13.71 -14.56
CA HIS A 67 3.61 -14.63 -15.54
C HIS A 67 2.32 -15.25 -14.98
N LYS A 68 1.76 -14.66 -13.91
CA LYS A 68 0.54 -15.12 -13.27
C LYS A 68 -0.38 -13.94 -13.01
N SER A 69 -1.67 -14.10 -13.28
CA SER A 69 -2.66 -13.07 -12.96
C SER A 69 -3.82 -13.66 -12.19
N VAL A 70 -4.24 -12.98 -11.13
CA VAL A 70 -5.43 -13.34 -10.35
C VAL A 70 -6.65 -12.64 -10.93
N CYS A 71 -7.71 -13.41 -11.19
CA CYS A 71 -9.00 -12.85 -11.53
C CYS A 71 -9.66 -12.33 -10.25
N ILE A 72 -9.93 -11.01 -10.20
CA ILE A 72 -10.53 -10.39 -9.02
C ILE A 72 -11.99 -10.79 -8.76
N GLU A 73 -12.67 -11.35 -9.76
CA GLU A 73 -14.09 -11.76 -9.64
C GLU A 73 -14.26 -13.16 -9.06
N CYS A 74 -13.38 -14.10 -9.43
CA CYS A 74 -13.46 -15.49 -8.94
C CYS A 74 -12.30 -15.92 -8.04
N GLY A 75 -11.29 -15.08 -7.85
CA GLY A 75 -10.12 -15.34 -7.00
C GLY A 75 -9.14 -16.38 -7.55
N VAL A 76 -9.37 -16.90 -8.76
CA VAL A 76 -8.52 -17.94 -9.37
C VAL A 76 -7.31 -17.30 -10.03
N VAL A 77 -6.14 -17.91 -9.84
CA VAL A 77 -4.89 -17.50 -10.47
C VAL A 77 -4.65 -18.31 -11.74
N TYR A 78 -4.20 -17.64 -12.80
CA TYR A 78 -3.90 -18.23 -14.10
C TYR A 78 -2.46 -17.93 -14.50
N ASN A 79 -1.79 -18.86 -15.19
CA ASN A 79 -0.59 -18.57 -15.96
C ASN A 79 -0.95 -17.64 -17.11
N SER A 80 -0.61 -16.37 -16.98
CA SER A 80 -0.87 -15.36 -18.00
C SER A 80 0.12 -14.22 -17.83
N SER A 81 0.82 -13.87 -18.92
CA SER A 81 1.62 -12.64 -18.98
C SER A 81 0.79 -11.41 -19.34
N VAL A 82 -0.50 -11.62 -19.64
CA VAL A 82 -1.49 -10.56 -19.84
C VAL A 82 -2.35 -10.46 -18.59
N LEU A 83 -2.58 -9.25 -18.13
CA LEU A 83 -3.42 -8.98 -16.96
C LEU A 83 -4.84 -9.49 -17.18
N ILE A 84 -5.35 -10.26 -16.22
CA ILE A 84 -6.76 -10.65 -16.15
C ILE A 84 -7.50 -9.60 -15.34
N THR A 85 -8.51 -9.00 -15.96
CA THR A 85 -9.31 -7.93 -15.37
C THR A 85 -10.68 -8.42 -14.90
N SER A 86 -11.19 -9.49 -15.51
CA SER A 86 -12.51 -10.08 -15.19
C SER A 86 -12.57 -11.57 -15.58
N CYS A 87 -13.66 -12.24 -15.19
CA CYS A 87 -13.93 -13.60 -15.62
C CYS A 87 -14.08 -13.74 -17.14
N ALA A 88 -14.37 -12.66 -17.87
CA ALA A 88 -14.46 -12.68 -19.32
C ALA A 88 -13.11 -13.04 -19.99
N ASP A 89 -11.98 -12.64 -19.40
CA ASP A 89 -10.64 -12.77 -20.00
C ASP A 89 -10.10 -14.20 -19.98
N HIS A 90 -10.74 -15.09 -19.21
CA HIS A 90 -10.29 -16.46 -18.98
C HIS A 90 -11.38 -17.53 -19.17
N LYS A 91 -12.53 -17.19 -19.77
CA LYS A 91 -13.64 -18.15 -19.98
C LYS A 91 -13.20 -19.45 -20.66
N ASN A 92 -12.23 -19.37 -21.56
CA ASN A 92 -11.73 -20.50 -22.35
C ASN A 92 -10.30 -20.94 -21.96
N LYS A 93 -9.82 -20.53 -20.77
CA LYS A 93 -8.44 -20.76 -20.30
C LYS A 93 -8.40 -21.69 -19.08
N THR A 94 -9.17 -22.77 -19.10
CA THR A 94 -9.27 -23.68 -17.94
C THR A 94 -7.95 -24.36 -17.62
N ASP A 95 -7.15 -24.65 -18.64
CA ASP A 95 -5.87 -25.36 -18.51
C ASP A 95 -4.74 -24.44 -17.99
N ASP A 96 -4.95 -23.12 -17.99
CA ASP A 96 -3.99 -22.14 -17.50
C ASP A 96 -4.10 -21.91 -15.97
N LYS A 97 -5.08 -22.53 -15.30
CA LYS A 97 -5.24 -22.40 -13.85
C LYS A 97 -4.02 -22.96 -13.12
N VAL A 98 -3.57 -22.25 -12.09
CA VAL A 98 -2.47 -22.71 -11.22
C VAL A 98 -2.96 -22.96 -9.81
N ASP A 99 -2.31 -23.91 -9.13
CA ASP A 99 -2.51 -24.17 -7.69
C ASP A 99 -1.75 -23.14 -6.84
N VAL A 100 -2.08 -21.87 -7.05
CA VAL A 100 -1.61 -20.72 -6.26
C VAL A 100 -2.83 -19.86 -5.99
N MET A 101 -3.00 -19.41 -4.74
CA MET A 101 -4.12 -18.57 -4.36
C MET A 101 -3.65 -17.40 -3.51
N VAL A 102 -4.08 -16.20 -3.86
CA VAL A 102 -3.91 -15.00 -3.03
C VAL A 102 -5.10 -14.91 -2.06
N LYS A 103 -5.21 -15.90 -1.16
CA LYS A 103 -6.35 -16.02 -0.24
C LYS A 103 -6.47 -14.79 0.65
N GLY A 104 -7.69 -14.27 0.81
CA GLY A 104 -7.95 -13.06 1.59
C GLY A 104 -7.76 -11.76 0.82
N LEU A 105 -7.46 -11.82 -0.48
CA LEU A 105 -7.66 -10.70 -1.41
C LEU A 105 -9.13 -10.62 -1.80
N PHE A 106 -9.72 -9.44 -1.65
CA PHE A 106 -11.07 -9.12 -2.13
C PHE A 106 -11.04 -7.76 -2.84
N VAL A 107 -11.78 -7.63 -3.94
CA VAL A 107 -11.87 -6.38 -4.70
C VAL A 107 -13.32 -6.14 -5.09
N GLU A 108 -13.86 -4.98 -4.70
CA GLU A 108 -15.18 -4.50 -5.10
C GLU A 108 -15.02 -3.30 -6.03
N ARG A 109 -15.70 -3.34 -7.19
CA ARG A 109 -15.67 -2.26 -8.17
C ARG A 109 -16.59 -1.12 -7.74
N ASP A 110 -16.23 0.10 -8.12
CA ASP A 110 -17.11 1.29 -8.01
C ASP A 110 -17.71 1.51 -6.61
N VAL A 111 -16.93 1.26 -5.54
CA VAL A 111 -17.36 1.47 -4.14
C VAL A 111 -17.69 2.94 -3.86
N ILE A 112 -17.02 3.85 -4.58
CA ILE A 112 -17.31 5.28 -4.60
C ILE A 112 -17.76 5.71 -6.00
N SER A 113 -18.56 6.77 -6.02
CA SER A 113 -18.98 7.47 -7.24
C SER A 113 -17.88 8.40 -7.75
N ASP A 114 -18.01 8.85 -9.01
CA ASP A 114 -17.15 9.90 -9.58
C ASP A 114 -17.15 11.19 -8.74
N GLN A 115 -18.29 11.57 -8.16
CA GLN A 115 -18.38 12.77 -7.33
C GLN A 115 -17.61 12.62 -6.01
N GLU A 116 -17.77 11.49 -5.32
CA GLU A 116 -17.02 11.21 -4.09
C GLU A 116 -15.51 11.15 -4.34
N GLU A 117 -15.09 10.59 -5.48
CA GLU A 117 -13.70 10.63 -5.90
C GLU A 117 -13.22 12.08 -6.15
N ALA A 118 -14.01 12.89 -6.86
CA ALA A 118 -13.69 14.29 -7.10
C ALA A 118 -13.56 15.08 -5.80
N ASP A 119 -14.45 14.86 -4.83
CA ASP A 119 -14.42 15.52 -3.52
C ASP A 119 -13.17 15.12 -2.71
N LEU A 120 -12.80 13.84 -2.73
CA LEU A 120 -11.58 13.34 -2.10
C LEU A 120 -10.33 13.96 -2.73
N ILE A 121 -10.25 14.00 -4.06
CA ILE A 121 -9.11 14.60 -4.77
C ILE A 121 -9.02 16.10 -4.52
N HIS A 122 -10.15 16.81 -4.55
CA HIS A 122 -10.20 18.24 -4.23
C HIS A 122 -9.66 18.50 -2.81
N PHE A 123 -10.08 17.69 -1.84
CA PHE A 123 -9.56 17.76 -0.48
C PHE A 123 -8.06 17.49 -0.41
N PHE A 124 -7.54 16.42 -1.03
CA PHE A 124 -6.11 16.12 -0.95
C PHE A 124 -5.22 17.20 -1.55
N ASP A 125 -5.70 17.88 -2.59
CA ASP A 125 -5.01 19.01 -3.21
C ASP A 125 -5.15 20.32 -2.42
N ASN A 126 -6.14 20.41 -1.52
CA ASN A 126 -6.41 21.59 -0.69
C ASN A 126 -6.78 21.18 0.75
N PRO A 127 -5.87 20.50 1.49
CA PRO A 127 -6.24 19.73 2.67
C PRO A 127 -6.45 20.56 3.94
N SER A 128 -6.32 21.89 3.88
CA SER A 128 -6.40 22.77 5.06
C SER A 128 -7.65 22.47 5.91
N PRO A 129 -7.52 22.33 7.25
CA PRO A 129 -6.34 22.62 8.07
C PRO A 129 -5.33 21.46 8.18
N PHE A 130 -5.52 20.35 7.47
CA PHE A 130 -4.63 19.20 7.50
C PHE A 130 -3.35 19.44 6.69
N PRO A 131 -2.27 18.68 6.96
CA PRO A 131 -1.00 18.86 6.27
C PRO A 131 -1.05 18.60 4.76
N ASP A 132 -0.34 19.43 4.00
CA ASP A 132 -0.11 19.23 2.56
C ASP A 132 0.64 17.94 2.24
N TRP A 133 0.63 17.59 0.95
CA TRP A 133 1.45 16.54 0.37
C TRP A 133 2.92 16.66 0.78
N LYS A 134 3.47 15.58 1.36
CA LYS A 134 4.88 15.46 1.68
C LYS A 134 5.60 14.55 0.70
N ILE A 135 6.80 14.94 0.28
CA ILE A 135 7.65 14.06 -0.55
C ILE A 135 7.91 12.75 0.23
N SER A 136 7.75 11.63 -0.48
CA SER A 136 7.95 10.29 0.03
C SER A 136 8.96 9.53 -0.85
N GLN A 137 9.26 8.30 -0.44
CA GLN A 137 10.19 7.42 -1.15
C GLN A 137 9.58 6.92 -2.46
N SER A 138 10.46 6.50 -3.38
CA SER A 138 10.09 5.96 -4.68
C SER A 138 9.22 6.92 -5.50
N GLY A 139 9.58 8.22 -5.52
CA GLY A 139 8.94 9.22 -6.38
C GLY A 139 7.49 9.54 -6.02
N ARG A 140 7.04 9.18 -4.81
CA ARG A 140 5.67 9.39 -4.34
C ARG A 140 5.55 10.67 -3.52
N ARG A 141 4.31 11.13 -3.36
CA ARG A 141 3.92 12.02 -2.25
C ARG A 141 2.98 11.29 -1.31
N LYS A 142 2.85 11.79 -0.09
CA LYS A 142 1.96 11.19 0.91
C LYS A 142 1.29 12.19 1.83
N GLN A 143 0.13 11.79 2.34
CA GLN A 143 -0.56 12.38 3.48
C GLN A 143 -0.93 11.24 4.44
N ASP A 144 -0.66 11.42 5.72
CA ASP A 144 -0.93 10.42 6.77
C ASP A 144 -1.90 11.06 7.78
N PHE A 145 -3.02 10.39 8.07
CA PHE A 145 -4.04 10.81 9.03
C PHE A 145 -4.20 9.73 10.11
N GLY A 146 -4.23 10.16 11.37
CA GLY A 146 -4.25 9.25 12.53
C GLY A 146 -2.89 9.14 13.23
N PRO A 147 -2.61 8.04 13.95
CA PRO A 147 -1.56 7.98 14.96
C PRO A 147 -0.14 8.21 14.42
N LYS A 148 0.68 8.85 15.27
CA LYS A 148 2.13 8.93 15.10
C LYS A 148 2.80 7.68 15.66
N ARG A 149 3.64 7.07 14.84
CA ARG A 149 4.34 5.83 15.15
C ARG A 149 5.85 6.03 15.28
N ASN A 150 6.45 5.34 16.23
CA ASN A 150 7.90 5.20 16.38
C ASN A 150 8.26 3.72 16.20
N PHE A 151 8.69 3.37 14.99
CA PHE A 151 9.03 1.99 14.62
C PHE A 151 10.14 1.39 15.48
N LYS A 152 11.20 2.15 15.78
CA LYS A 152 12.34 1.67 16.57
C LYS A 152 11.94 1.30 18.00
N LYS A 153 11.02 2.06 18.59
CA LYS A 153 10.56 1.85 19.97
C LYS A 153 9.28 1.02 20.05
N LYS A 154 8.68 0.63 18.91
CA LYS A 154 7.33 0.08 18.80
C LYS A 154 6.32 0.84 19.66
N LYS A 155 6.33 2.17 19.55
CA LYS A 155 5.42 3.06 20.30
C LYS A 155 4.50 3.79 19.34
N VAL A 156 3.25 3.96 19.76
CA VAL A 156 2.23 4.72 19.03
C VAL A 156 1.65 5.78 19.96
N LYS A 157 1.28 6.93 19.40
CA LYS A 157 0.60 8.02 20.12
C LYS A 157 -0.38 8.73 19.18
N PRO A 158 -1.39 9.43 19.73
CA PRO A 158 -2.29 10.26 18.93
C PRO A 158 -1.55 11.26 18.03
N ALA A 159 -2.22 11.70 16.97
CA ALA A 159 -1.76 12.84 16.17
C ALA A 159 -1.80 14.13 17.00
N ASP A 160 -1.05 15.15 16.60
CA ASP A 160 -1.16 16.48 17.22
C ASP A 160 -2.53 17.12 16.94
N PHE A 161 -3.10 16.78 15.78
CA PHE A 161 -4.46 17.13 15.38
C PHE A 161 -5.29 15.83 15.30
N PRO A 162 -5.90 15.38 16.40
CA PRO A 162 -6.48 14.05 16.55
C PRO A 162 -7.90 13.96 15.96
N HIS A 163 -8.05 14.35 14.71
CA HIS A 163 -9.30 14.29 13.96
C HIS A 163 -9.06 13.73 12.56
N MET A 164 -10.10 13.15 11.96
CA MET A 164 -10.15 12.80 10.55
C MET A 164 -10.78 13.93 9.74
N PRO A 165 -10.38 14.12 8.47
CA PRO A 165 -11.07 15.03 7.56
C PRO A 165 -12.53 14.64 7.36
N LYS A 166 -13.46 15.60 7.40
CA LYS A 166 -14.90 15.35 7.20
C LYS A 166 -15.22 14.59 5.91
N VAL A 167 -14.46 14.80 4.84
CA VAL A 167 -14.62 14.08 3.56
C VAL A 167 -14.47 12.55 3.70
N PHE A 168 -13.78 12.06 4.74
CA PHE A 168 -13.61 10.62 4.99
C PHE A 168 -14.82 9.96 5.62
N GLU A 169 -15.75 10.69 6.22
CA GLU A 169 -16.90 10.10 6.94
C GLU A 169 -17.75 9.17 6.06
N PRO A 170 -18.23 9.58 4.86
CA PRO A 170 -18.96 8.67 3.97
C PRO A 170 -18.10 7.48 3.49
N LEU A 171 -16.81 7.72 3.24
CA LEU A 171 -15.86 6.68 2.84
C LEU A 171 -15.70 5.63 3.95
N PHE A 172 -15.51 6.05 5.20
CA PHE A 172 -15.38 5.17 6.37
C PHE A 172 -16.63 4.31 6.54
N CYS A 173 -17.82 4.91 6.40
CA CYS A 173 -19.07 4.17 6.50
C CYS A 173 -19.15 3.03 5.47
N LYS A 174 -18.87 3.33 4.20
CA LYS A 174 -18.89 2.34 3.11
C LYS A 174 -17.84 1.25 3.31
N VAL A 175 -16.60 1.64 3.55
CA VAL A 175 -15.47 0.71 3.69
C VAL A 175 -15.66 -0.19 4.91
N SER A 176 -16.01 0.37 6.08
CA SER A 176 -16.25 -0.43 7.27
C SER A 176 -17.41 -1.40 7.09
N LYS A 177 -18.48 -1.00 6.41
CA LYS A 177 -19.61 -1.89 6.10
C LYS A 177 -19.15 -3.06 5.22
N GLU A 178 -18.49 -2.77 4.11
CA GLU A 178 -18.08 -3.80 3.15
C GLU A 178 -17.07 -4.76 3.76
N VAL A 179 -16.02 -4.23 4.40
CA VAL A 179 -15.00 -5.05 5.04
C VAL A 179 -15.62 -5.93 6.12
N SER A 180 -16.54 -5.43 6.93
CA SER A 180 -17.25 -6.27 7.90
C SER A 180 -18.06 -7.36 7.22
N GLN A 181 -18.79 -7.06 6.15
CA GLN A 181 -19.60 -8.05 5.42
C GLN A 181 -18.74 -9.18 4.84
N CYS A 182 -17.60 -8.85 4.22
CA CYS A 182 -16.72 -9.85 3.61
C CYS A 182 -15.77 -10.55 4.61
N THR A 183 -15.72 -10.11 5.89
CA THR A 183 -14.88 -10.70 6.95
C THR A 183 -15.70 -11.19 8.15
N ALA A 184 -16.65 -12.08 7.88
CA ALA A 184 -17.45 -12.77 8.89
C ALA A 184 -18.26 -11.83 9.83
N SER A 185 -18.70 -10.67 9.31
CA SER A 185 -19.45 -9.66 10.07
C SER A 185 -18.70 -9.09 11.28
N ILE A 186 -17.37 -9.22 11.33
CA ILE A 186 -16.55 -8.63 12.40
C ILE A 186 -16.41 -7.13 12.14
N PRO A 187 -16.70 -6.24 13.12
CA PRO A 187 -16.57 -4.80 12.94
C PRO A 187 -15.18 -4.37 12.47
N TYR A 188 -15.11 -3.53 11.43
CA TYR A 188 -13.87 -2.93 10.95
C TYR A 188 -13.71 -1.50 11.47
N SER A 189 -12.77 -1.30 12.39
CA SER A 189 -12.51 -0.01 13.02
C SER A 189 -11.24 0.62 12.46
N ILE A 190 -11.42 1.58 11.54
CA ILE A 190 -10.32 2.33 10.93
C ILE A 190 -9.65 3.19 12.01
N ALA A 191 -8.33 3.07 12.13
CA ALA A 191 -7.51 3.82 13.08
C ALA A 191 -6.51 4.75 12.38
N GLU A 192 -6.11 4.43 11.16
CA GLU A 192 -5.16 5.20 10.37
C GLU A 192 -5.55 5.21 8.90
N VAL A 193 -5.27 6.34 8.23
CA VAL A 193 -5.41 6.51 6.79
C VAL A 193 -4.09 7.02 6.22
N SER A 194 -3.52 6.28 5.30
CA SER A 194 -2.36 6.70 4.51
C SER A 194 -2.79 6.91 3.07
N VAL A 195 -2.59 8.12 2.57
CA VAL A 195 -2.86 8.49 1.18
C VAL A 195 -1.53 8.63 0.45
N LEU A 196 -1.37 7.88 -0.64
CA LEU A 196 -0.18 7.88 -1.47
C LEU A 196 -0.51 8.35 -2.88
N GLU A 197 0.27 9.31 -3.38
CA GLU A 197 0.19 9.76 -4.77
C GLU A 197 1.37 9.21 -5.57
N TYR A 198 1.05 8.72 -6.77
CA TYR A 198 1.95 8.18 -7.76
C TYR A 198 1.82 8.99 -9.06
N THR A 199 2.92 9.13 -9.78
CA THR A 199 2.99 9.80 -11.09
C THR A 199 3.97 9.06 -11.98
N SER A 200 3.65 8.95 -13.27
CA SER A 200 4.56 8.36 -14.26
C SER A 200 5.84 9.19 -14.43
N GLU A 201 5.74 10.53 -14.39
CA GLU A 201 6.87 11.46 -14.50
C GLU A 201 7.97 11.19 -13.45
N ASN A 202 7.58 10.88 -12.20
CA ASN A 202 8.55 10.61 -11.14
C ASN A 202 8.97 9.13 -11.08
N MET A 203 8.52 8.30 -12.02
CA MET A 203 8.70 6.84 -11.97
C MET A 203 8.23 6.29 -10.62
N SER A 204 7.07 6.76 -10.17
CA SER A 204 6.56 6.40 -8.85
C SER A 204 6.32 4.90 -8.76
N ASN A 205 6.72 4.28 -7.65
CA ASN A 205 6.54 2.85 -7.43
C ASN A 205 6.42 2.55 -5.94
N PHE A 206 6.12 1.28 -5.63
CA PHE A 206 6.25 0.78 -4.28
C PHE A 206 6.76 -0.67 -4.32
N ASP A 207 8.04 -0.85 -4.02
CA ASP A 207 8.66 -2.16 -3.84
C ASP A 207 7.82 -3.11 -2.97
N PRO A 208 7.76 -4.42 -3.28
CA PRO A 208 7.02 -5.40 -2.50
C PRO A 208 7.36 -5.33 -1.02
N HIS A 209 6.34 -5.30 -0.18
CA HIS A 209 6.50 -5.17 1.26
C HIS A 209 5.38 -5.84 2.05
N ILE A 210 5.61 -5.97 3.37
CA ILE A 210 4.59 -6.33 4.36
C ILE A 210 4.42 -5.16 5.32
N ASP A 211 3.16 -4.76 5.50
CA ASP A 211 2.77 -3.72 6.46
C ASP A 211 3.03 -4.18 7.90
N ASP A 212 3.48 -3.23 8.74
CA ASP A 212 3.89 -3.47 10.13
C ASP A 212 2.84 -4.23 10.96
N THR A 213 3.04 -5.53 11.15
CA THR A 213 2.11 -6.44 11.83
C THR A 213 1.99 -6.20 13.33
N TRP A 214 3.01 -5.59 13.96
CA TRP A 214 2.94 -5.21 15.38
C TRP A 214 1.90 -4.10 15.64
N LEU A 215 1.64 -3.24 14.65
CA LEU A 215 0.76 -2.08 14.80
C LEU A 215 -0.59 -2.28 14.11
N TRP A 216 -0.58 -2.85 12.91
CA TRP A 216 -1.76 -2.96 12.06
C TRP A 216 -2.33 -4.37 12.09
N GLY A 217 -3.65 -4.45 12.26
CA GLY A 217 -4.39 -5.70 12.31
C GLY A 217 -4.40 -6.47 10.98
N ASP A 218 -5.20 -7.54 10.99
CA ASP A 218 -5.27 -8.48 9.87
C ASP A 218 -5.86 -7.86 8.60
N ARG A 219 -6.76 -6.88 8.73
CA ARG A 219 -7.50 -6.32 7.59
C ARG A 219 -6.95 -4.96 7.18
N ILE A 220 -6.43 -4.89 5.95
CA ILE A 220 -5.99 -3.64 5.32
C ILE A 220 -6.88 -3.38 4.12
N ALA A 221 -7.66 -2.32 4.21
CA ALA A 221 -8.53 -1.87 3.13
C ALA A 221 -7.86 -0.73 2.37
N GLY A 222 -8.15 -0.59 1.08
CA GLY A 222 -7.76 0.59 0.33
C GLY A 222 -8.69 0.91 -0.80
N VAL A 223 -8.68 2.18 -1.21
CA VAL A 223 -9.47 2.67 -2.34
C VAL A 223 -8.53 3.27 -3.38
N ASN A 224 -8.75 2.88 -4.62
CA ASN A 224 -7.95 3.29 -5.76
C ASN A 224 -8.62 4.47 -6.48
N LEU A 225 -7.89 5.56 -6.76
CA LEU A 225 -8.44 6.78 -7.36
C LEU A 225 -7.67 7.22 -8.60
N LEU A 226 -8.36 7.97 -9.47
CA LEU A 226 -7.95 8.60 -10.73
C LEU A 226 -7.61 7.63 -11.87
N GLU A 227 -6.93 6.54 -11.58
CA GLU A 227 -6.41 5.60 -12.57
C GLU A 227 -6.59 4.16 -12.10
N ASP A 228 -6.72 3.24 -13.06
CA ASP A 228 -6.56 1.82 -12.80
C ASP A 228 -5.14 1.50 -12.32
N CYS A 229 -4.98 0.37 -11.64
CA CYS A 229 -3.70 -0.06 -11.09
C CYS A 229 -3.52 -1.56 -11.24
N VAL A 230 -2.25 -1.99 -11.22
CA VAL A 230 -1.88 -3.39 -11.07
C VAL A 230 -1.05 -3.53 -9.82
N MET A 231 -1.56 -4.32 -8.87
CA MET A 231 -0.84 -4.69 -7.65
C MET A 231 -0.18 -6.05 -7.85
N THR A 232 1.12 -6.11 -7.59
CA THR A 232 1.91 -7.33 -7.68
C THR A 232 2.06 -7.95 -6.29
N PHE A 233 1.67 -9.21 -6.17
CA PHE A 233 1.82 -10.04 -4.97
C PHE A 233 3.01 -10.99 -5.13
N VAL A 234 3.79 -11.16 -4.06
CA VAL A 234 4.97 -12.05 -4.03
C VAL A 234 4.95 -12.91 -2.77
N ASP A 235 5.00 -14.24 -2.91
CA ASP A 235 5.11 -15.17 -1.78
C ASP A 235 6.57 -15.62 -1.52
N SER A 236 6.78 -16.39 -0.47
CA SER A 236 8.10 -16.93 -0.10
C SER A 236 8.66 -17.92 -1.12
N ASN A 237 7.80 -18.55 -1.91
CA ASN A 237 8.22 -19.46 -2.98
C ASN A 237 8.66 -18.71 -4.25
N GLY A 238 8.59 -17.38 -4.25
CA GLY A 238 8.92 -16.54 -5.40
C GLY A 238 7.82 -16.50 -6.47
N ASN A 239 6.59 -16.93 -6.15
CA ASN A 239 5.47 -16.69 -7.04
C ASN A 239 5.19 -15.19 -7.13
N VAL A 240 5.12 -14.66 -8.35
CA VAL A 240 4.77 -13.27 -8.62
C VAL A 240 3.41 -13.25 -9.31
N VAL A 241 2.38 -12.68 -8.67
CA VAL A 241 1.00 -12.68 -9.17
C VAL A 241 0.48 -11.25 -9.29
N ASP A 242 0.02 -10.87 -10.47
CA ASP A 242 -0.56 -9.54 -10.71
C ASP A 242 -2.09 -9.54 -10.56
N ALA A 243 -2.59 -8.56 -9.82
CA ALA A 243 -4.01 -8.30 -9.61
C ALA A 243 -4.41 -6.94 -10.18
N PHE A 244 -5.50 -6.92 -10.96
CA PHE A 244 -6.08 -5.69 -11.47
C PHE A 244 -6.89 -4.97 -10.37
N LEU A 245 -6.58 -3.71 -10.12
CA LEU A 245 -7.32 -2.84 -9.20
C LEU A 245 -7.92 -1.69 -10.00
N PRO A 246 -9.21 -1.75 -10.36
CA PRO A 246 -9.83 -0.69 -11.15
C PRO A 246 -9.91 0.64 -10.39
N ARG A 247 -10.01 1.75 -11.11
CA ARG A 247 -10.35 3.05 -10.54
C ARG A 247 -11.65 2.94 -9.72
N ARG A 248 -11.71 3.64 -8.59
CA ARG A 248 -12.79 3.62 -7.58
C ARG A 248 -13.08 2.26 -6.95
N CYS A 249 -12.19 1.28 -7.07
CA CYS A 249 -12.37 0.01 -6.38
C CYS A 249 -12.05 0.12 -4.89
N LEU A 250 -12.75 -0.66 -4.06
CA LEU A 250 -12.24 -1.10 -2.76
C LEU A 250 -11.39 -2.34 -3.01
N PHE A 251 -10.21 -2.42 -2.41
CA PHE A 251 -9.46 -3.65 -2.25
C PHE A 251 -9.22 -3.95 -0.77
N LEU A 252 -9.27 -5.21 -0.40
CA LEU A 252 -9.00 -5.70 0.95
C LEU A 252 -7.93 -6.77 0.88
N MET A 253 -6.93 -6.65 1.74
CA MET A 253 -5.98 -7.70 2.05
C MET A 253 -6.23 -8.17 3.49
N SER A 254 -6.46 -9.47 3.64
CA SER A 254 -6.72 -10.14 4.93
C SER A 254 -6.05 -11.51 4.98
N SER A 255 -5.89 -12.06 6.17
CA SER A 255 -5.38 -13.42 6.40
C SER A 255 -4.06 -13.70 5.65
N ASP A 256 -4.02 -14.69 4.74
CA ASP A 256 -2.82 -15.05 3.99
C ASP A 256 -2.30 -13.88 3.14
N CYS A 257 -3.19 -13.20 2.40
CA CYS A 257 -2.85 -12.03 1.58
C CYS A 257 -2.20 -10.91 2.41
N ARG A 258 -2.58 -10.77 3.69
CA ARG A 258 -2.02 -9.78 4.61
C ARG A 258 -0.65 -10.18 5.16
N SER A 259 -0.43 -11.47 5.39
CA SER A 259 0.62 -11.97 6.29
C SER A 259 1.74 -12.72 5.58
N ILE A 260 1.45 -13.43 4.49
CA ILE A 260 2.42 -14.26 3.76
C ILE A 260 2.62 -13.82 2.31
N TRP A 261 1.85 -12.83 1.85
CA TRP A 261 2.07 -12.17 0.55
C TRP A 261 2.65 -10.77 0.77
N MET A 262 3.81 -10.52 0.16
CA MET A 262 4.31 -9.18 -0.05
C MET A 262 3.51 -8.53 -1.17
N HIS A 263 3.27 -7.21 -1.10
CA HIS A 263 2.54 -6.49 -2.15
C HIS A 263 3.30 -5.24 -2.58
N GLY A 264 3.23 -4.92 -3.87
CA GLY A 264 3.92 -3.77 -4.45
C GLY A 264 3.28 -3.26 -5.73
N ILE A 265 3.69 -2.07 -6.17
CA ILE A 265 3.25 -1.43 -7.41
C ILE A 265 4.47 -1.11 -8.27
N ARG A 266 4.53 -1.71 -9.46
CA ARG A 266 5.64 -1.49 -10.40
C ARG A 266 5.53 -0.11 -11.07
N PRO A 267 6.67 0.55 -11.39
CA PRO A 267 6.64 1.86 -12.02
C PRO A 267 5.96 1.86 -13.40
N GLU A 268 6.12 0.80 -14.19
CA GLU A 268 5.48 0.63 -15.49
C GLU A 268 3.94 0.53 -15.42
N ASN A 269 3.39 0.22 -14.25
CA ASN A 269 1.95 0.15 -14.01
C ASN A 269 1.35 1.52 -13.63
N ILE A 270 2.18 2.55 -13.43
CA ILE A 270 1.73 3.92 -13.21
C ILE A 270 1.72 4.66 -14.55
N LYS A 271 0.53 4.88 -15.12
CA LYS A 271 0.37 5.55 -16.43
C LYS A 271 0.19 7.06 -16.30
N GLY A 272 -0.54 7.50 -15.28
CA GLY A 272 -0.84 8.90 -14.99
C GLY A 272 -0.66 9.24 -13.52
N ARG A 273 -1.42 10.25 -13.07
CA ARG A 273 -1.56 10.58 -11.65
C ARG A 273 -2.53 9.58 -11.02
N ARG A 274 -2.04 8.79 -10.06
CA ARG A 274 -2.84 7.82 -9.32
C ARG A 274 -2.78 8.14 -7.84
N VAL A 275 -3.92 8.08 -7.15
CA VAL A 275 -3.97 8.22 -5.69
C VAL A 275 -4.51 6.93 -5.08
N SER A 276 -3.88 6.47 -4.01
CA SER A 276 -4.31 5.30 -3.24
C SER A 276 -4.57 5.72 -1.81
N ILE A 277 -5.77 5.47 -1.31
CA ILE A 277 -6.11 5.57 0.11
C ILE A 277 -5.92 4.18 0.72
N THR A 278 -5.20 4.07 1.83
CA THR A 278 -5.06 2.83 2.60
C THR A 278 -5.54 3.08 4.01
N MET A 279 -6.50 2.28 4.48
CA MET A 279 -7.10 2.33 5.80
C MET A 279 -6.67 1.09 6.59
N ARG A 280 -6.33 1.29 7.86
CA ARG A 280 -5.81 0.24 8.73
C ARG A 280 -6.50 0.25 10.08
N GLU A 281 -6.77 -0.93 10.61
CA GLU A 281 -7.18 -1.11 12.00
C GLU A 281 -5.98 -1.43 12.90
N LEU A 282 -6.13 -1.21 14.21
CA LEU A 282 -5.10 -1.58 15.18
C LEU A 282 -4.97 -3.11 15.28
N SER A 283 -3.74 -3.58 15.50
CA SER A 283 -3.44 -4.98 15.83
C SER A 283 -4.08 -5.37 17.16
N ASP A 284 -4.28 -6.68 17.36
CA ASP A 284 -4.81 -7.20 18.63
C ASP A 284 -3.87 -6.90 19.80
N GLU A 285 -2.55 -6.91 19.56
CA GLU A 285 -1.53 -6.51 20.53
C GLU A 285 -1.77 -5.07 21.04
N ILE A 286 -2.02 -4.12 20.14
CA ILE A 286 -2.29 -2.73 20.53
C ILE A 286 -3.68 -2.59 21.15
N LYS A 287 -4.69 -3.31 20.65
CA LYS A 287 -6.06 -3.28 21.19
C LYS A 287 -6.14 -3.76 22.65
N GLN A 288 -5.23 -4.62 23.09
CA GLN A 288 -5.16 -5.09 24.49
C GLN A 288 -4.72 -3.98 25.47
N ASP A 289 -3.91 -3.02 25.02
CA ASP A 289 -3.56 -1.84 25.81
C ASP A 289 -4.60 -0.74 25.59
N LEU A 290 -5.70 -0.79 26.36
CA LEU A 290 -6.80 0.16 26.24
C LEU A 290 -6.38 1.62 26.47
N ALA A 291 -5.37 1.86 27.32
CA ALA A 291 -4.85 3.20 27.57
C ALA A 291 -4.18 3.79 26.33
N VAL A 292 -3.62 2.93 25.47
CA VAL A 292 -3.07 3.32 24.17
C VAL A 292 -4.14 3.32 23.08
N ALA A 293 -4.96 2.27 22.97
CA ALA A 293 -5.88 2.10 21.85
C ALA A 293 -7.09 3.05 21.87
N ALA A 294 -7.69 3.31 23.04
CA ALA A 294 -8.92 4.07 23.12
C ALA A 294 -8.77 5.52 22.57
N PRO A 295 -7.74 6.30 22.93
CA PRO A 295 -7.53 7.63 22.36
C PRO A 295 -7.31 7.63 20.84
N LEU A 296 -6.69 6.59 20.29
CA LEU A 296 -6.47 6.48 18.83
C LEU A 296 -7.78 6.24 18.09
N LEU A 297 -8.61 5.35 18.62
CA LEU A 297 -9.90 5.01 18.02
C LEU A 297 -10.96 6.10 18.24
N GLU A 298 -10.85 6.90 19.31
CA GLU A 298 -11.67 8.10 19.51
C GLU A 298 -11.31 9.17 18.48
N ALA A 299 -10.02 9.47 18.31
CA ALA A 299 -9.53 10.41 17.31
C ALA A 299 -9.98 10.01 15.88
N ALA A 300 -9.89 8.72 15.54
CA ALA A 300 -10.30 8.22 14.24
C ALA A 300 -11.82 8.28 13.97
N ARG A 301 -12.64 8.48 15.02
CA ARG A 301 -14.10 8.64 14.94
C ARG A 301 -14.54 10.10 15.00
N SER A 302 -13.62 11.03 15.21
CA SER A 302 -13.90 12.46 15.25
C SER A 302 -13.58 13.08 13.89
N PHE A 303 -14.58 13.68 13.25
CA PHE A 303 -14.46 14.28 11.91
C PHE A 303 -14.60 15.80 11.96
N VAL A 304 -13.68 16.53 11.33
CA VAL A 304 -13.64 18.00 11.27
C VAL A 304 -13.37 18.54 9.88
#